data_AF-A0A7J4FBT8-F1
#
_entry.id   AF-A0A7J4FBT8-F1
#
_cell.length_a   1.000
_cell.length_b   1.000
_cell.length_c   1.000
_cell.angle_alpha   90.00
_cell.angle_beta   90.00
_cell.angle_gamma   90.00
#
_symmetry.space_group_name_H-M   'P 1'
#
loop_
_entity.id
_entity.type
_entity.pdbx_description
1 polymer ?
#
loop_
_entity_poly.entity_id
_entity_poly.type
_entity_poly.pdbx_seq_one_letter_code
_entity_poly.pdbx_strand_id
1 'polypeptide(L)'
;ALGVDVGRLSFVHADRLIEEPGYWTSLLRVSKRLTLARVRRALTILGRRVSERDIDFAKLIYPSMQVTDIFTLGVNLCLGGEDQRRAHVLAREVAPKIGRDKPVAVHTPLLIGLQGVGRMGVPKGRREDVLIDAKMSKSRPETCIFVHDAPAAIRRKILKAYCPPGEVAMNPVLEIARHVVFPRVGALLVGRPRAYGGPLTLNSYEDLVREYIRGLHPLDVKTAVADALIGILSPVREYFRRHPSYLRRVESMAITR
;
A
#
# COMPACT_ATOMS: atom_id res chain seq x y z
N ALA A 1 13.55 -3.22 12.83
CA ALA A 1 14.26 -2.61 11.68
C ALA A 1 13.72 -1.22 11.32
N LEU A 2 12.41 -1.05 11.09
CA LEU A 2 11.82 0.23 10.62
C LEU A 2 11.48 1.24 11.74
N GLY A 3 12.09 1.12 12.92
CA GLY A 3 11.81 2.03 14.05
C GLY A 3 10.40 1.90 14.65
N VAL A 4 9.74 0.76 14.47
CA VAL A 4 8.45 0.46 15.10
C VAL A 4 8.72 -0.31 16.39
N ASP A 5 8.14 0.15 17.50
CA ASP A 5 8.19 -0.53 18.79
C ASP A 5 7.31 -1.79 18.75
N VAL A 6 7.96 -2.93 18.53
CA VAL A 6 7.29 -4.24 18.45
C VAL A 6 6.74 -4.71 19.80
N GLY A 7 7.21 -4.16 20.93
CA GLY A 7 6.72 -4.52 22.25
C GLY A 7 5.27 -4.07 22.50
N ARG A 8 4.78 -3.13 21.69
CA ARG A 8 3.39 -2.64 21.71
C ARG A 8 2.51 -3.28 20.64
N LEU A 9 3.04 -4.24 19.88
CA LEU A 9 2.33 -4.89 18.79
C LEU A 9 1.95 -6.32 19.17
N SER A 10 0.71 -6.68 18.86
CA SER A 10 0.25 -8.08 18.89
C SER A 10 0.22 -8.63 17.47
N PHE A 11 0.95 -9.73 17.25
CA PHE A 11 0.94 -10.46 15.98
C PHE A 11 -0.01 -11.66 16.11
N VAL A 12 -1.18 -11.55 15.48
CA VAL A 12 -2.18 -12.61 15.47
C VAL A 12 -2.19 -13.26 14.10
N HIS A 13 -1.97 -14.57 14.06
CA HIS A 13 -2.08 -15.35 12.83
C HIS A 13 -3.54 -15.77 12.62
N ALA A 14 -4.00 -15.76 11.37
CA ALA A 14 -5.43 -15.91 11.05
C ALA A 14 -5.97 -17.32 11.37
N ASP A 15 -5.13 -18.35 11.37
CA ASP A 15 -5.48 -19.70 11.81
C ASP A 15 -6.03 -19.70 13.24
N ARG A 16 -5.38 -18.99 14.16
CA ARG A 16 -5.80 -18.86 15.55
C ARG A 16 -7.18 -18.23 15.67
N LEU A 17 -7.46 -17.20 14.84
CA LEU A 17 -8.78 -16.56 14.82
C LEU A 17 -9.88 -17.50 14.34
N ILE A 18 -9.59 -18.30 13.32
CA ILE A 18 -10.55 -19.22 12.71
C ILE A 18 -10.83 -20.41 13.65
N GLU A 19 -9.87 -20.77 14.49
CA GLU A 19 -9.99 -21.80 15.52
C GLU A 19 -10.77 -21.34 16.77
N GLU A 20 -10.98 -20.02 16.97
CA GLU A 20 -11.73 -19.50 18.11
C GLU A 20 -13.17 -20.08 18.16
N PRO A 21 -13.61 -20.58 19.34
CA PRO A 21 -14.97 -21.06 19.51
C PRO A 21 -16.00 -20.00 19.09
N GLY A 22 -16.82 -20.35 18.09
CA GLY A 22 -17.88 -19.47 17.59
C GLY A 22 -17.45 -18.50 16.48
N TYR A 23 -16.21 -18.55 15.99
CA TYR A 23 -15.79 -17.81 14.80
C TYR A 23 -16.70 -18.12 13.60
N TRP A 24 -16.85 -19.41 13.28
CA TRP A 24 -17.68 -19.85 12.16
C TRP A 24 -19.17 -19.55 12.36
N THR A 25 -19.67 -19.62 13.58
CA THR A 25 -21.04 -19.19 13.91
C THR A 25 -21.21 -17.69 13.67
N SER A 26 -20.22 -16.88 14.05
CA SER A 26 -20.20 -15.44 13.81
C SER A 26 -20.15 -15.14 12.31
N LEU A 27 -19.35 -15.88 11.54
CA LEU A 27 -19.29 -15.79 10.09
C LEU A 27 -20.63 -16.07 9.44
N LEU A 28 -21.36 -17.11 9.87
CA LEU A 28 -22.69 -17.40 9.37
C LEU A 28 -23.69 -16.29 9.73
N ARG A 29 -23.60 -15.74 10.95
CA ARG A 29 -24.42 -14.59 11.38
C ARG A 29 -24.15 -13.36 10.52
N VAL A 30 -22.88 -13.03 10.26
CA VAL A 30 -22.46 -11.95 9.35
C VAL A 30 -23.01 -12.19 7.94
N SER A 31 -22.77 -13.39 7.39
CA SER A 31 -23.17 -13.74 6.03
C SER A 31 -24.68 -13.66 5.83
N LYS A 32 -25.48 -14.08 6.82
CA LYS A 32 -26.95 -13.96 6.79
C LYS A 32 -27.45 -12.51 6.73
N ARG A 33 -26.61 -11.51 7.04
CA ARG A 33 -26.94 -10.07 6.97
C ARG A 33 -26.46 -9.38 5.70
N LEU A 34 -25.80 -10.13 4.81
CA LEU A 34 -25.28 -9.63 3.54
C LEU A 34 -26.01 -10.29 2.37
N THR A 35 -26.26 -9.53 1.31
CA THR A 35 -26.76 -10.10 0.05
C THR A 35 -25.59 -10.51 -0.84
N LEU A 36 -25.82 -11.48 -1.73
CA LEU A 36 -24.81 -11.88 -2.70
C LEU A 36 -24.31 -10.70 -3.54
N ALA A 37 -25.20 -9.78 -3.94
CA ALA A 37 -24.83 -8.57 -4.67
C ALA A 37 -23.87 -7.67 -3.88
N ARG A 38 -24.03 -7.58 -2.54
CA ARG A 38 -23.12 -6.82 -1.68
C ARG A 38 -21.76 -7.49 -1.55
N VAL A 39 -21.74 -8.81 -1.37
CA VAL A 39 -20.49 -9.59 -1.33
C VAL A 39 -19.71 -9.44 -2.63
N ARG A 40 -20.39 -9.59 -3.79
CA ARG A 40 -19.75 -9.44 -5.12
C ARG A 40 -19.13 -8.06 -5.31
N ARG A 41 -19.80 -6.99 -4.88
CA ARG A 41 -19.24 -5.63 -4.92
C ARG A 41 -18.02 -5.48 -4.00
N ALA A 42 -17.95 -6.21 -2.90
CA ALA A 42 -16.81 -6.15 -1.98
C ALA A 42 -15.60 -6.98 -2.44
N LEU A 43 -15.70 -7.82 -3.48
CA LEU A 43 -14.58 -8.65 -3.96
C LEU A 43 -13.33 -7.88 -4.38
N THR A 44 -13.44 -6.58 -4.65
CA THR A 44 -12.26 -5.73 -4.95
C THR A 44 -11.26 -5.64 -3.80
N ILE A 45 -11.66 -5.99 -2.56
CA ILE A 45 -10.76 -6.07 -1.40
C ILE A 45 -9.66 -7.14 -1.58
N LEU A 46 -9.90 -8.13 -2.45
CA LEU A 46 -8.90 -9.12 -2.89
C LEU A 46 -7.78 -8.50 -3.74
N GLY A 47 -7.84 -7.18 -3.97
CA GLY A 47 -6.78 -6.40 -4.56
C GLY A 47 -6.75 -6.39 -6.09
N ARG A 48 -7.74 -6.99 -6.75
CA ARG A 48 -7.93 -6.96 -8.20
C ARG A 48 -9.42 -7.01 -8.56
N ARG A 49 -9.77 -6.47 -9.72
CA ARG A 49 -11.06 -6.78 -10.35
C ARG A 49 -11.07 -8.28 -10.68
N VAL A 50 -12.05 -9.00 -10.16
CA VAL A 50 -12.23 -10.43 -10.40
C VAL A 50 -13.27 -10.56 -11.51
N SER A 51 -12.90 -11.17 -12.64
CA SER A 51 -13.89 -11.50 -13.68
C SER A 51 -14.86 -12.53 -13.12
N GLU A 52 -16.12 -12.52 -13.55
CA GLU A 52 -17.11 -13.48 -13.04
C GLU A 52 -16.70 -14.95 -13.25
N ARG A 53 -15.88 -15.23 -14.26
CA ARG A 53 -15.37 -16.58 -14.57
C ARG A 53 -14.29 -17.06 -13.61
N ASP A 54 -13.64 -16.14 -12.89
CA ASP A 54 -12.53 -16.43 -11.98
C ASP A 54 -12.96 -16.44 -10.49
N ILE A 55 -14.27 -16.30 -10.23
CA ILE A 55 -14.83 -16.32 -8.88
C ILE A 55 -15.14 -17.77 -8.50
N ASP A 56 -14.21 -18.43 -7.82
CA ASP A 56 -14.57 -19.61 -7.03
C ASP A 56 -15.36 -19.20 -5.78
N PHE A 57 -16.10 -20.15 -5.20
CA PHE A 57 -16.97 -19.87 -4.07
C PHE A 57 -16.21 -19.40 -2.82
N ALA A 58 -14.96 -19.86 -2.61
CA ALA A 58 -14.17 -19.43 -1.46
C ALA A 58 -13.90 -17.92 -1.50
N LYS A 59 -13.71 -17.34 -2.69
CA LYS A 59 -13.61 -15.88 -2.86
C LYS A 59 -14.87 -15.14 -2.40
N LEU A 60 -16.06 -15.74 -2.51
CA LEU A 60 -17.31 -15.14 -2.02
C LEU A 60 -17.44 -15.20 -0.48
N ILE A 61 -16.77 -16.16 0.17
CA ILE A 61 -16.76 -16.25 1.64
C ILE A 61 -15.81 -15.21 2.24
N TYR A 62 -14.75 -14.83 1.52
CA TYR A 62 -13.67 -13.97 2.00
C TYR A 62 -14.13 -12.62 2.59
N PRO A 63 -15.03 -11.84 1.95
CA PRO A 63 -15.51 -10.59 2.56
C PRO A 63 -16.21 -10.80 3.90
N SER A 64 -16.96 -11.90 4.06
CA SER A 64 -17.59 -12.24 5.34
C SER A 64 -16.56 -12.64 6.40
N MET A 65 -15.49 -13.35 6.02
CA MET A 65 -14.37 -13.65 6.92
C MET A 65 -13.72 -12.38 7.43
N GLN A 66 -13.33 -11.47 6.53
CA GLN A 66 -12.66 -10.22 6.92
C GLN A 66 -13.53 -9.34 7.83
N VAL A 67 -14.84 -9.33 7.64
CA VAL A 67 -15.79 -8.65 8.55
C VAL A 67 -15.87 -9.38 9.90
N THR A 68 -15.83 -10.71 9.88
CA THR A 68 -15.83 -11.52 11.11
C THR A 68 -14.56 -11.32 11.91
N ASP A 69 -13.39 -11.26 11.26
CA ASP A 69 -12.09 -10.97 11.88
C ASP A 69 -12.13 -9.67 12.70
N ILE A 70 -12.74 -8.61 12.15
CA ILE A 70 -12.90 -7.32 12.85
C ILE A 70 -13.64 -7.50 14.18
N PHE A 71 -14.72 -8.30 14.19
CA PHE A 71 -15.52 -8.52 15.40
C PHE A 71 -14.87 -9.51 16.37
N THR A 72 -14.21 -10.55 15.86
CA THR A 72 -13.49 -11.54 16.67
C THR A 72 -12.30 -10.91 17.37
N LEU A 73 -11.53 -10.06 16.68
CA LEU A 73 -10.42 -9.29 17.27
C LEU A 73 -10.90 -8.20 18.23
N GLY A 74 -12.18 -7.83 18.20
CA GLY A 74 -12.72 -6.77 19.05
C GLY A 74 -12.15 -5.38 18.74
N VAL A 75 -11.73 -5.12 17.49
CA VAL A 75 -11.08 -3.84 17.15
C VAL A 75 -12.10 -2.70 17.09
N ASN A 76 -11.77 -1.59 17.76
CA ASN A 76 -12.56 -0.37 17.72
C ASN A 76 -12.21 0.51 16.49
N LEU A 77 -10.99 0.36 15.97
CA LEU A 77 -10.47 1.11 14.82
C LEU A 77 -9.84 0.15 13.81
N CYS A 78 -10.38 0.14 12.59
CA CYS A 78 -9.85 -0.61 11.47
C CYS A 78 -8.98 0.31 10.60
N LEU A 79 -7.66 0.09 10.64
CA LEU A 79 -6.69 0.74 9.76
C LEU A 79 -6.42 -0.15 8.54
N GLY A 80 -6.54 0.38 7.33
CA GLY A 80 -6.22 -0.35 6.10
C GLY A 80 -5.98 0.56 4.91
N GLY A 81 -5.60 -0.01 3.76
CA GLY A 81 -5.55 0.73 2.50
C GLY A 81 -6.95 1.14 2.03
N GLU A 82 -7.03 2.13 1.13
CA GLU A 82 -8.29 2.50 0.48
C GLU A 82 -8.97 1.31 -0.23
N ASP A 83 -8.20 0.32 -0.71
CA ASP A 83 -8.74 -0.91 -1.30
C ASP A 83 -9.53 -1.79 -0.31
N GLN A 84 -9.32 -1.62 1.00
CA GLN A 84 -10.04 -2.33 2.06
C GLN A 84 -11.33 -1.63 2.49
N ARG A 85 -11.64 -0.46 1.93
CA ARG A 85 -12.80 0.36 2.30
C ARG A 85 -14.11 -0.40 2.28
N ARG A 86 -14.34 -1.25 1.28
CA ARG A 86 -15.60 -2.00 1.12
C ARG A 86 -15.82 -2.98 2.28
N ALA A 87 -14.78 -3.67 2.75
CA ALA A 87 -14.88 -4.56 3.92
C ALA A 87 -15.26 -3.78 5.18
N HIS A 88 -14.63 -2.63 5.43
CA HIS A 88 -14.95 -1.80 6.59
C HIS A 88 -16.38 -1.22 6.53
N VAL A 89 -16.87 -0.86 5.34
CA VAL A 89 -18.27 -0.45 5.16
C VAL A 89 -19.22 -1.60 5.50
N LEU A 90 -18.94 -2.82 5.01
CA LEU A 90 -19.74 -4.00 5.36
C LEU A 90 -19.73 -4.27 6.86
N ALA A 91 -18.58 -4.18 7.52
CA ALA A 91 -18.48 -4.34 8.98
C ALA A 91 -19.37 -3.33 9.71
N ARG A 92 -19.33 -2.06 9.31
CA ARG A 92 -20.18 -1.00 9.93
C ARG A 92 -21.67 -1.18 9.66
N GLU A 93 -22.05 -1.73 8.50
CA GLU A 93 -23.45 -2.05 8.17
C GLU A 93 -23.97 -3.25 8.97
N VAL A 94 -23.11 -4.25 9.23
CA VAL A 94 -23.46 -5.49 9.93
C VAL A 94 -23.44 -5.33 11.44
N ALA A 95 -22.49 -4.57 11.99
CA ALA A 95 -22.29 -4.37 13.43
C ALA A 95 -23.59 -4.18 14.25
N PRO A 96 -24.46 -3.19 13.94
CA PRO A 96 -25.68 -2.99 14.71
C PRO A 96 -26.68 -4.15 14.61
N LYS A 97 -26.66 -4.92 13.52
CA LYS A 97 -27.57 -6.07 13.29
C LYS A 97 -27.18 -7.31 14.09
N ILE A 98 -25.99 -7.32 14.68
CA ILE A 98 -25.45 -8.41 15.49
C ILE A 98 -25.11 -7.94 16.92
N GLY A 99 -25.58 -6.76 17.32
CA GLY A 99 -25.36 -6.21 18.67
C GLY A 99 -23.90 -5.83 18.94
N ARG A 100 -23.16 -5.40 17.92
CA ARG A 100 -21.77 -4.93 18.04
C ARG A 100 -21.68 -3.43 17.74
N ASP A 101 -20.70 -2.79 18.34
CA ASP A 101 -20.39 -1.39 18.05
C ASP A 101 -19.83 -1.22 16.64
N LYS A 102 -20.12 -0.07 16.02
CA LYS A 102 -19.61 0.26 14.69
C LYS A 102 -18.12 0.61 14.80
N PRO A 103 -17.21 -0.14 14.16
CA PRO A 103 -15.79 0.18 14.21
C PRO A 103 -15.52 1.49 13.44
N VAL A 104 -14.61 2.31 13.94
CA VAL A 104 -14.05 3.44 13.19
C VAL A 104 -13.18 2.88 12.07
N ALA A 105 -13.23 3.48 10.88
CA ALA A 105 -12.41 3.04 9.76
C ALA A 105 -11.51 4.19 9.30
N VAL A 106 -10.20 3.92 9.25
CA VAL A 106 -9.18 4.85 8.77
C VAL A 106 -8.49 4.22 7.57
N HIS A 107 -8.43 4.95 6.46
CA HIS A 107 -7.88 4.47 5.21
C HIS A 107 -6.65 5.24 4.80
N THR A 108 -5.58 4.54 4.45
CA THR A 108 -4.36 5.13 3.87
C THR A 108 -4.39 5.08 2.35
N PRO A 109 -3.88 6.12 1.65
CA PRO A 109 -3.81 6.12 0.20
C PRO A 109 -2.93 4.96 -0.31
N LEU A 110 -3.26 4.47 -1.49
CA LEU A 110 -2.47 3.44 -2.16
C LEU A 110 -1.36 4.10 -2.98
N LEU A 111 -0.11 3.68 -2.76
CA LEU A 111 1.00 4.11 -3.60
C LEU A 111 0.87 3.50 -5.00
N ILE A 112 0.88 4.36 -6.02
CA ILE A 112 0.85 3.90 -7.41
C ILE A 112 2.17 3.24 -7.80
N GLY A 113 2.08 2.30 -8.76
CA GLY A 113 3.24 1.63 -9.33
C GLY A 113 4.18 2.62 -10.02
N LEU A 114 5.48 2.30 -10.04
CA LEU A 114 6.52 3.18 -10.59
C LEU A 114 6.32 3.51 -12.07
N GLN A 115 5.58 2.70 -12.83
CA GLN A 115 5.25 2.99 -14.22
C GLN A 115 4.11 4.00 -14.39
N GLY A 116 3.50 4.46 -13.29
CA GLY A 116 2.28 5.24 -13.29
C GLY A 116 1.08 4.45 -13.83
N VAL A 117 0.03 5.17 -14.18
CA VAL A 117 -1.20 4.63 -14.82
C VAL A 117 -0.98 4.20 -16.29
N GLY A 118 0.25 4.30 -16.82
CA GLY A 118 0.60 3.99 -18.19
C GLY A 118 0.22 5.09 -19.19
N ARG A 119 0.82 5.04 -20.40
CA ARG A 119 0.55 5.94 -21.54
C ARG A 119 -0.89 5.83 -22.11
N MET A 120 -1.74 4.98 -21.54
CA MET A 120 -3.09 4.65 -22.04
C MET A 120 -4.19 5.56 -21.48
N GLY A 121 -3.81 6.66 -20.82
CA GLY A 121 -4.74 7.60 -20.21
C GLY A 121 -5.31 7.11 -18.88
N VAL A 122 -5.85 8.06 -18.10
CA VAL A 122 -6.60 7.74 -16.87
C VAL A 122 -7.79 6.87 -17.29
N PRO A 123 -7.90 5.60 -16.84
CA PRO A 123 -9.02 4.75 -17.22
C PRO A 123 -10.33 5.43 -16.83
N LYS A 124 -11.30 5.50 -17.76
CA LYS A 124 -12.63 6.02 -17.48
C LYS A 124 -13.31 5.12 -16.44
N GLY A 125 -13.58 5.66 -15.26
CA GLY A 125 -14.15 4.93 -14.12
C GLY A 125 -14.05 5.73 -12.83
N ARG A 126 -14.50 5.16 -11.70
CA ARG A 126 -14.28 5.77 -10.39
C ARG A 126 -12.78 5.75 -10.08
N ARG A 127 -12.25 6.86 -9.57
CA ARG A 127 -10.83 7.03 -9.21
C ARG A 127 -10.27 5.88 -8.35
N GLU A 128 -11.09 5.35 -7.44
CA GLU A 128 -10.77 4.18 -6.60
C GLU A 128 -10.40 2.95 -7.44
N ASP A 129 -11.16 2.66 -8.50
CA ASP A 129 -10.90 1.47 -9.33
C ASP A 129 -9.61 1.61 -10.15
N VAL A 130 -9.31 2.82 -10.62
CA VAL A 130 -8.06 3.13 -11.33
C VAL A 130 -6.86 2.91 -10.43
N LEU A 131 -6.95 3.37 -9.17
CA LEU A 131 -5.88 3.21 -8.19
C LEU A 131 -5.67 1.74 -7.81
N ILE A 132 -6.72 0.93 -7.75
CA ILE A 132 -6.61 -0.51 -7.50
C ILE A 132 -5.81 -1.20 -8.61
N ASP A 133 -6.05 -0.84 -9.87
CA ASP A 133 -5.35 -1.44 -11.01
C ASP A 133 -3.91 -0.89 -11.16
N ALA A 134 -3.69 0.37 -10.78
CA ALA A 134 -2.40 1.06 -10.91
C ALA A 134 -1.48 0.92 -9.68
N LYS A 135 -1.93 0.30 -8.58
CA LYS A 135 -1.11 0.15 -7.36
C LYS A 135 0.14 -0.71 -7.61
N MET A 136 1.15 -0.52 -6.76
CA MET A 136 2.34 -1.38 -6.78
C MET A 136 1.94 -2.86 -6.70
N SER A 137 2.38 -3.66 -7.68
CA SER A 137 2.07 -5.08 -7.75
C SER A 137 3.33 -5.93 -7.66
N LYS A 138 3.29 -6.93 -6.79
CA LYS A 138 4.35 -7.95 -6.67
C LYS A 138 4.54 -8.75 -7.96
N SER A 139 3.50 -8.85 -8.80
CA SER A 139 3.56 -9.59 -10.07
C SER A 139 4.44 -8.92 -11.13
N ARG A 140 4.81 -7.64 -10.93
CA ARG A 140 5.70 -6.89 -11.82
C ARG A 140 6.81 -6.24 -10.97
N PRO A 141 7.88 -6.98 -10.63
CA PRO A 141 8.93 -6.52 -9.71
C PRO A 141 9.58 -5.18 -10.08
N GLU A 142 9.60 -4.83 -11.37
CA GLU A 142 10.15 -3.55 -11.86
C GLU A 142 9.22 -2.35 -11.60
N THR A 143 7.96 -2.56 -11.20
CA THR A 143 7.00 -1.49 -10.91
C THR A 143 6.87 -1.18 -9.42
N CYS A 144 7.65 -1.85 -8.55
CA CYS A 144 7.60 -1.66 -7.11
C CYS A 144 9.00 -1.65 -6.47
N ILE A 145 9.11 -0.98 -5.34
CA ILE A 145 10.31 -1.00 -4.48
C ILE A 145 10.06 -2.00 -3.35
N PHE A 146 10.92 -3.00 -3.21
CA PHE A 146 10.90 -3.90 -2.07
C PHE A 146 11.73 -3.32 -0.92
N VAL A 147 11.31 -3.58 0.32
CA VAL A 147 12.01 -3.10 1.52
C VAL A 147 13.45 -3.61 1.66
N HIS A 148 13.78 -4.71 0.97
CA HIS A 148 15.09 -5.34 0.93
C HIS A 148 15.85 -5.07 -0.37
N ASP A 149 15.31 -4.26 -1.30
CA ASP A 149 16.01 -3.94 -2.55
C ASP A 149 17.39 -3.31 -2.27
N ALA A 150 18.41 -3.78 -2.99
CA ALA A 150 19.75 -3.20 -2.93
C ALA A 150 19.73 -1.72 -3.39
N PRO A 151 20.66 -0.87 -2.91
CA PRO A 151 20.70 0.54 -3.29
C PRO A 151 20.71 0.77 -4.81
N ALA A 152 21.48 -0.02 -5.55
CA ALA A 152 21.54 0.04 -7.00
C ALA A 152 20.19 -0.30 -7.67
N ALA A 153 19.43 -1.25 -7.11
CA ALA A 153 18.11 -1.60 -7.61
C ALA A 153 17.09 -0.47 -7.36
N ILE A 154 17.10 0.13 -6.16
CA ILE A 154 16.25 1.28 -5.83
C ILE A 154 16.52 2.43 -6.82
N ARG A 155 17.79 2.82 -7.01
CA ARG A 155 18.16 3.86 -7.98
C ARG A 155 17.65 3.55 -9.38
N ARG A 156 17.95 2.34 -9.88
CA ARG A 156 17.54 1.92 -11.22
C ARG A 156 16.03 2.00 -11.42
N LYS A 157 15.25 1.51 -10.45
CA LYS A 157 13.78 1.50 -10.50
C LYS A 157 13.19 2.92 -10.44
N ILE A 158 13.66 3.77 -9.53
CA ILE A 158 13.18 5.16 -9.41
C ILE A 158 13.57 5.99 -10.64
N LEU A 159 14.79 5.83 -11.16
CA LEU A 159 15.22 6.55 -12.36
C LEU A 159 14.36 6.21 -13.59
N LYS A 160 13.91 4.95 -13.70
CA LYS A 160 13.00 4.49 -14.75
C LYS A 160 11.52 4.82 -14.49
N ALA A 161 11.17 5.31 -13.30
CA ALA A 161 9.79 5.58 -12.93
C ALA A 161 9.18 6.70 -13.79
N TYR A 162 7.85 6.69 -13.94
CA TYR A 162 7.10 7.78 -14.53
C TYR A 162 7.23 9.03 -13.65
N CYS A 163 7.72 10.13 -14.23
CA CYS A 163 7.88 11.42 -13.55
C CYS A 163 7.97 12.55 -14.59
N PRO A 164 6.85 12.89 -15.25
CA PRO A 164 6.83 13.95 -16.26
C PRO A 164 7.13 15.33 -15.65
N PRO A 165 7.90 16.22 -16.34
CA PRO A 165 8.24 17.55 -15.85
C PRO A 165 7.01 18.39 -15.49
N GLY A 166 7.01 19.02 -14.31
CA GLY A 166 5.94 19.91 -13.85
C GLY A 166 4.60 19.24 -13.50
N GLU A 167 4.43 17.95 -13.78
CA GLU A 167 3.17 17.23 -13.54
C GLU A 167 3.18 16.50 -12.18
N VAL A 168 2.28 16.96 -11.30
CA VAL A 168 2.18 16.51 -9.90
C VAL A 168 1.18 15.37 -9.73
N ALA A 169 0.08 15.40 -10.50
CA ALA A 169 -0.97 14.40 -10.42
C ALA A 169 -0.48 13.04 -10.91
N MET A 170 -0.86 11.95 -10.20
CA MET A 170 -0.54 10.57 -10.59
C MET A 170 0.97 10.33 -10.83
N ASN A 171 1.83 11.06 -10.11
CA ASN A 171 3.27 10.95 -10.22
C ASN A 171 3.85 10.05 -9.10
N PRO A 172 4.29 8.81 -9.40
CA PRO A 172 4.72 7.85 -8.38
C PRO A 172 5.92 8.35 -7.56
N VAL A 173 6.83 9.11 -8.17
CA VAL A 173 8.01 9.62 -7.48
C VAL A 173 7.61 10.65 -6.44
N LEU A 174 6.67 11.54 -6.77
CA LEU A 174 6.16 12.53 -5.84
C LEU A 174 5.26 11.90 -4.76
N GLU A 175 4.50 10.86 -5.06
CA GLU A 175 3.72 10.13 -4.04
C GLU A 175 4.64 9.45 -3.01
N ILE A 176 5.71 8.82 -3.47
CA ILE A 176 6.75 8.25 -2.58
C ILE A 176 7.35 9.37 -1.72
N ALA A 177 7.68 10.52 -2.32
CA ALA A 177 8.21 11.65 -1.58
C ALA A 177 7.23 12.08 -0.47
N ARG A 178 5.95 12.28 -0.82
CA ARG A 178 4.89 12.73 0.08
C ARG A 178 4.62 11.77 1.24
N HIS A 179 4.44 10.48 0.94
CA HIS A 179 3.90 9.52 1.88
C HIS A 179 4.97 8.72 2.62
N VAL A 180 6.20 8.70 2.11
CA VAL A 180 7.31 7.93 2.70
C VAL A 180 8.46 8.83 3.10
N VAL A 181 8.98 9.64 2.19
CA VAL A 181 10.22 10.41 2.42
C VAL A 181 9.99 11.52 3.44
N PHE A 182 9.13 12.50 3.14
CA PHE A 182 8.89 13.63 4.04
C PHE A 182 8.47 13.20 5.46
N PRO A 183 7.55 12.23 5.65
CA PRO A 183 7.18 11.78 6.99
C PRO A 183 8.31 11.11 7.78
N ARG A 184 9.40 10.65 7.13
CA ARG A 184 10.51 9.94 7.79
C ARG A 184 11.76 10.79 7.97
N VAL A 185 12.06 11.68 7.04
CA VAL A 185 13.29 12.49 7.09
C VAL A 185 13.02 13.98 7.29
N GLY A 186 11.77 14.45 7.19
CA GLY A 186 11.37 15.85 7.39
C GLY A 186 11.74 16.78 6.24
N ALA A 187 12.89 16.58 5.59
CA ALA A 187 13.36 17.39 4.47
C ALA A 187 13.99 16.52 3.37
N LEU A 188 13.96 17.02 2.14
CA LEU A 188 14.57 16.40 0.96
C LEU A 188 15.73 17.25 0.44
N LEU A 189 16.94 16.69 0.47
CA LEU A 189 18.12 17.30 -0.14
C LEU A 189 18.21 16.92 -1.61
N VAL A 190 18.15 17.91 -2.49
CA VAL A 190 18.29 17.77 -3.93
C VAL A 190 19.68 18.25 -4.33
N GLY A 191 20.61 17.30 -4.49
CA GLY A 191 21.98 17.58 -4.90
C GLY A 191 22.08 17.88 -6.38
N ARG A 192 22.32 19.15 -6.75
CA ARG A 192 22.51 19.58 -8.13
C ARG A 192 23.83 20.35 -8.28
N PRO A 193 24.53 20.24 -9.42
CA PRO A 193 25.67 21.08 -9.71
C PRO A 193 25.31 22.58 -9.69
N ARG A 194 26.28 23.45 -9.36
CA ARG A 194 26.06 24.91 -9.34
C ARG A 194 25.54 25.45 -10.69
N ALA A 195 25.97 24.87 -11.80
CA ALA A 195 25.51 25.21 -13.15
C ALA A 195 23.99 25.00 -13.36
N TYR A 196 23.34 24.16 -12.54
CA TYR A 196 21.91 23.85 -12.60
C TYR A 196 21.14 24.34 -11.36
N GLY A 197 21.63 25.41 -10.72
CA GLY A 197 20.99 26.04 -9.56
C GLY A 197 21.48 25.56 -8.20
N GLY A 198 22.45 24.63 -8.15
CA GLY A 198 23.10 24.20 -6.91
C GLY A 198 22.23 23.33 -5.99
N PRO A 199 22.82 22.85 -4.87
CA PRO A 199 22.11 22.06 -3.87
C PRO A 199 20.90 22.83 -3.31
N LEU A 200 19.76 22.14 -3.24
CA LEU A 200 18.50 22.70 -2.76
C LEU A 200 17.94 21.81 -1.65
N THR A 201 17.58 22.41 -0.52
CA THR A 201 16.90 21.69 0.58
C THR A 201 15.43 22.07 0.58
N LEU A 202 14.56 21.07 0.48
CA LEU A 202 13.11 21.21 0.49
C LEU A 202 12.59 20.73 1.84
N ASN A 203 11.96 21.61 2.61
CA ASN A 203 11.57 21.33 4.01
C ASN A 203 10.17 20.74 4.14
N SER A 204 9.43 20.67 3.05
CA SER A 204 8.08 20.12 3.01
C SER A 204 7.76 19.55 1.62
N TYR A 205 6.71 18.72 1.55
CA TYR A 205 6.22 18.23 0.27
C TYR A 205 5.69 19.38 -0.60
N GLU A 206 5.09 20.39 0.03
CA GLU A 206 4.58 21.59 -0.61
C GLU A 206 5.70 22.39 -1.27
N ASP A 207 6.89 22.45 -0.65
CA ASP A 207 8.08 23.07 -1.26
C ASP A 207 8.53 22.28 -2.50
N LEU A 208 8.57 20.94 -2.41
CA LEU A 208 8.91 20.10 -3.55
C LEU A 208 7.94 20.33 -4.72
N VAL A 209 6.64 20.36 -4.46
CA VAL A 209 5.62 20.59 -5.48
C VAL A 209 5.81 21.95 -6.15
N ARG A 210 6.04 23.00 -5.36
CA ARG A 210 6.24 24.36 -5.86
C ARG A 210 7.44 24.45 -6.78
N GLU A 211 8.58 23.91 -6.36
CA GLU A 211 9.81 23.93 -7.14
C GLU A 211 9.72 23.02 -8.38
N TYR A 212 9.00 21.89 -8.28
CA TYR A 212 8.75 21.01 -9.42
C TYR A 212 7.92 21.65 -10.52
N ILE A 213 6.85 22.36 -10.16
CA ILE A 213 6.02 23.13 -11.11
C ILE A 213 6.84 24.27 -11.74
N ARG A 214 7.75 24.89 -10.98
CA ARG A 214 8.64 25.96 -11.47
C ARG A 214 9.77 25.48 -12.37
N GLY A 215 9.91 24.16 -12.57
CA GLY A 215 10.88 23.60 -13.50
C GLY A 215 12.05 22.86 -12.85
N LEU A 216 11.99 22.50 -11.56
CA LEU A 216 12.93 21.54 -10.98
C LEU A 216 12.90 20.24 -11.79
N HIS A 217 14.07 19.83 -12.29
CA HIS A 217 14.16 18.78 -13.29
C HIS A 217 13.81 17.39 -12.70
N PRO A 218 13.06 16.53 -13.40
CA PRO A 218 12.65 15.22 -12.88
C PRO A 218 13.80 14.30 -12.47
N LEU A 219 14.95 14.40 -13.15
CA LEU A 219 16.13 13.62 -12.81
C LEU A 219 16.66 13.93 -11.41
N ASP A 220 16.64 15.22 -11.02
CA ASP A 220 17.13 15.67 -9.72
C ASP A 220 16.20 15.17 -8.61
N VAL A 221 14.88 15.30 -8.83
CA VAL A 221 13.85 14.77 -7.91
C VAL A 221 13.98 13.26 -7.76
N LYS A 222 14.09 12.52 -8.86
CA LYS A 222 14.26 11.06 -8.85
C LYS A 222 15.51 10.63 -8.07
N THR A 223 16.61 11.32 -8.29
CA THR A 223 17.89 11.02 -7.62
C THR A 223 17.77 11.27 -6.13
N ALA A 224 17.26 12.44 -5.73
CA ALA A 224 17.05 12.79 -4.32
C ALA A 224 16.10 11.83 -3.60
N VAL A 225 14.98 11.46 -4.23
CA VAL A 225 14.02 10.50 -3.67
C VAL A 225 14.63 9.10 -3.54
N ALA A 226 15.43 8.66 -4.54
CA ALA A 226 16.14 7.39 -4.46
C ALA A 226 17.15 7.37 -3.31
N ASP A 227 17.93 8.45 -3.14
CA ASP A 227 18.90 8.60 -2.05
C ASP A 227 18.22 8.53 -0.68
N ALA A 228 17.14 9.28 -0.51
CA ALA A 228 16.38 9.27 0.73
C ALA A 228 15.80 7.89 1.05
N LEU A 229 15.22 7.21 0.05
CA LEU A 229 14.71 5.84 0.21
C LEU A 229 15.83 4.84 0.58
N ILE A 230 17.00 4.97 -0.03
CA ILE A 230 18.16 4.14 0.31
C ILE A 230 18.52 4.32 1.79
N GLY A 231 18.56 5.56 2.28
CA GLY A 231 18.79 5.87 3.69
C GLY A 231 17.73 5.25 4.59
N ILE A 232 16.45 5.51 4.31
CA ILE A 232 15.29 5.02 5.08
C ILE A 232 15.28 3.48 5.19
N LEU A 233 15.60 2.78 4.10
CA LEU A 233 15.58 1.32 4.06
C LEU A 233 16.90 0.67 4.52
N SER A 234 17.92 1.46 4.87
CA SER A 234 19.22 0.93 5.32
C SER A 234 19.12 0.00 6.54
N PRO A 235 18.35 0.33 7.59
CA PRO A 235 18.19 -0.55 8.74
C PRO A 235 17.55 -1.90 8.41
N VAL A 236 16.70 -1.97 7.38
CA VAL A 236 16.08 -3.23 6.93
C VAL A 236 17.11 -4.12 6.24
N ARG A 237 17.93 -3.54 5.36
CA ARG A 237 19.01 -4.28 4.71
C ARG A 237 20.04 -4.78 5.72
N GLU A 238 20.38 -3.96 6.71
CA GLU A 238 21.26 -4.37 7.81
C GLU A 238 20.68 -5.55 8.58
N TYR A 239 19.38 -5.50 8.90
CA TYR A 239 18.69 -6.59 9.57
C TYR A 239 18.78 -7.91 8.77
N PHE A 240 18.50 -7.88 7.47
CA PHE A 240 18.59 -9.09 6.63
C PHE A 240 20.03 -9.57 6.41
N ARG A 241 21.02 -8.68 6.43
CA ARG A 241 22.44 -9.08 6.38
C ARG A 241 22.83 -9.90 7.62
N ARG A 242 22.32 -9.52 8.80
CA ARG A 242 22.52 -10.26 10.05
C ARG A 242 21.66 -11.54 10.14
N HIS A 243 20.54 -11.59 9.41
CA HIS A 243 19.60 -12.72 9.41
C HIS A 243 19.31 -13.22 7.98
N PRO A 244 20.32 -13.72 7.26
CA PRO A 244 20.18 -14.03 5.83
C PRO A 244 19.22 -15.19 5.55
N SER A 245 18.98 -16.07 6.54
CA SER A 245 17.99 -17.16 6.43
C SER A 245 16.57 -16.66 6.19
N TYR A 246 16.18 -15.53 6.77
CA TYR A 246 14.84 -14.97 6.58
C TYR A 246 14.64 -14.45 5.16
N LEU A 247 15.64 -13.76 4.60
CA LEU A 247 15.55 -13.28 3.22
C LEU A 247 15.52 -14.45 2.24
N ARG A 248 16.40 -15.45 2.42
CA ARG A 248 16.40 -16.67 1.58
C ARG A 248 15.05 -17.38 1.58
N ARG A 249 14.39 -17.47 2.75
CA ARG A 249 13.07 -18.09 2.85
C ARG A 249 11.99 -17.31 2.11
N VAL A 250 12.06 -15.98 2.12
CA VAL A 250 11.15 -15.12 1.35
C VAL A 250 11.41 -15.26 -0.16
N GLU A 251 12.67 -15.28 -0.58
CA GLU A 251 13.06 -15.42 -1.99
C GLU A 251 12.75 -16.81 -2.56
N SER A 252 12.77 -17.86 -1.72
CA SER A 252 12.40 -19.22 -2.13
C SER A 252 10.90 -19.46 -2.26
N MET A 253 10.06 -18.55 -1.75
CA MET A 253 8.61 -18.68 -1.87
C MET A 253 8.18 -18.31 -3.30
N ALA A 254 7.61 -19.29 -4.02
CA ALA A 254 6.99 -19.01 -5.32
C ALA A 254 5.80 -18.07 -5.14
N ILE A 255 5.72 -17.02 -5.99
CA ILE A 255 4.52 -16.19 -6.08
C ILE A 255 3.45 -17.01 -6.81
N THR A 256 2.64 -17.76 -6.06
CA THR A 256 1.46 -18.44 -6.58
C THR A 256 0.42 -17.39 -7.00
N ARG A 257 -0.17 -17.56 -8.20
CA ARG A 257 -1.11 -16.61 -8.83
C ARG A 257 -2.56 -17.01 -8.65
#